data_AF-A0A834WN80-F1
#
_entry.id   AF-A0A834WN80-F1
#
_cell.length_a   1.000
_cell.length_b   1.000
_cell.length_c   1.000
_cell.angle_alpha   90.00
_cell.angle_beta   90.00
_cell.angle_gamma   90.00
#
_symmetry.space_group_name_H-M   'P 1'
#
loop_
_entity.id
_entity.type
_entity.pdbx_description
1 polymer ?
#
loop_
_entity_poly.entity_id
_entity_poly.type
_entity_poly.pdbx_seq_one_letter_code
_entity_poly.pdbx_strand_id
1 'polypeptide(L)' 'MCSRMMLSMYASVTNIVPNLDDQSKISGYIVEKDKNAVEKFEFDSSKITALDVCNEIWKIVGS' A
#
# COMPACT_ATOMS: atom_id res chain seq x y z
N MET A 1 -12.09 -1.96 -17.26
CA MET A 1 -10.78 -2.62 -17.55
C MET A 1 -9.57 -1.71 -17.25
N CYS A 2 -9.63 -0.38 -17.42
CA CYS A 2 -8.47 0.50 -17.22
C CYS A 2 -7.94 0.56 -15.77
N SER A 3 -8.81 0.52 -14.75
CA SER A 3 -8.41 0.59 -13.34
C SER A 3 -7.59 -0.62 -12.87
N ARG A 4 -7.92 -1.83 -13.34
CA ARG A 4 -7.19 -3.06 -12.97
C ARG A 4 -5.77 -3.10 -13.52
N MET A 5 -5.57 -2.61 -14.75
CA MET A 5 -4.24 -2.54 -15.38
C MET A 5 -3.32 -1.55 -14.64
N MET A 6 -3.86 -0.39 -14.28
CA MET A 6 -3.13 0.61 -13.51
C MET A 6 -2.74 0.08 -12.11
N LEU A 7 -3.67 -0.58 -11.42
CA LEU A 7 -3.39 -1.22 -10.13
C LEU A 7 -2.31 -2.30 -10.24
N SER A 8 -2.34 -3.12 -11.29
CA SER A 8 -1.29 -4.13 -11.49
C SER A 8 0.08 -3.52 -11.77
N MET A 9 0.14 -2.38 -12.47
CA MET A 9 1.39 -1.64 -12.65
C MET A 9 1.93 -1.14 -11.32
N TYR A 10 1.11 -0.49 -10.49
CA TYR A 10 1.57 -0.02 -9.18
C TYR A 10 2.03 -1.16 -8.28
N ALA A 11 1.25 -2.24 -8.20
CA ALA A 11 1.60 -3.42 -7.41
C ALA A 11 2.91 -4.09 -7.89
N SER A 12 3.25 -4.00 -9.19
CA SER A 12 4.52 -4.54 -9.69
C SER A 12 5.75 -3.79 -9.19
N VAL A 13 5.60 -2.50 -8.87
CA VAL A 13 6.67 -1.64 -8.38
C VAL A 13 6.76 -1.68 -6.85
N THR A 14 5.61 -1.61 -6.17
CA THR A 14 5.56 -1.48 -4.71
C THR A 14 5.39 -2.81 -3.97
N ASN A 15 4.98 -3.86 -4.67
CA ASN A 15 4.47 -5.10 -4.07
C ASN A 15 3.32 -4.88 -3.06
N ILE A 16 2.57 -3.79 -3.20
CA ILE A 16 1.45 -3.44 -2.33
C ILE A 16 0.12 -3.84 -2.98
N VAL A 17 -0.75 -4.46 -2.18
CA VAL A 17 -2.16 -4.68 -2.50
C VAL A 17 -3.00 -3.77 -1.59
N PRO A 18 -3.58 -2.67 -2.12
CA PRO A 18 -4.42 -1.79 -1.32
C PRO A 18 -5.76 -2.45 -0.97
N ASN A 19 -6.28 -2.18 0.22
CA ASN A 19 -7.64 -2.51 0.60
C ASN A 19 -8.59 -1.43 0.04
N LEU A 20 -9.55 -1.84 -0.78
CA LEU A 20 -10.50 -0.94 -1.43
C LEU A 20 -11.90 -0.97 -0.78
N ASP A 21 -12.12 -1.87 0.18
CA ASP A 21 -13.43 -2.08 0.81
C ASP A 21 -13.78 -0.98 1.82
N ASP A 22 -12.76 -0.40 2.46
CA ASP A 22 -12.91 0.63 3.49
C ASP A 22 -12.20 1.93 3.08
N GLN A 23 -12.98 2.95 2.72
CA GLN A 23 -12.47 4.26 2.30
C GLN A 23 -12.17 5.21 3.47
N SER A 24 -12.50 4.85 4.71
CA SER A 24 -12.25 5.71 5.88
C SER A 24 -10.76 5.76 6.27
N LYS A 25 -9.99 4.78 5.79
CA LYS A 25 -8.58 4.58 6.15
C LYS A 25 -7.75 4.16 4.96
N ILE A 26 -6.45 4.39 5.04
CA ILE A 26 -5.49 3.91 4.06
C ILE A 26 -4.93 2.60 4.60
N SER A 27 -5.31 1.47 4.01
CA SER A 27 -4.88 0.15 4.49
C SER A 27 -4.59 -0.81 3.35
N GLY A 28 -3.86 -1.87 3.64
CA GLY A 28 -3.50 -2.87 2.64
C GLY A 28 -2.46 -3.87 3.14
N TYR A 29 -1.92 -4.61 2.18
CA TYR A 29 -0.93 -5.65 2.40
C TYR A 29 0.32 -5.38 1.58
N ILE A 30 1.48 -5.66 2.16
CA ILE A 30 2.78 -5.61 1.52
C ILE A 30 3.23 -7.05 1.33
N VAL A 31 3.53 -7.43 0.08
CA VAL A 31 3.91 -8.80 -0.27
C VAL A 31 5.44 -8.85 -0.40
N GLU A 32 6.12 -9.37 0.61
CA GLU A 32 7.55 -9.66 0.51
C GLU A 32 7.75 -11.01 -0.19
N LYS A 33 8.11 -10.96 -1.47
CA LYS A 33 8.32 -12.17 -2.29
C LYS A 33 9.44 -13.06 -1.76
N ASP A 34 10.48 -12.46 -1.19
CA ASP A 34 11.67 -13.18 -0.72
C ASP A 34 11.44 -13.89 0.61
N LYS A 35 10.55 -13.35 1.46
CA LYS A 35 10.28 -13.90 2.80
C LYS A 35 8.98 -14.70 2.87
N ASN A 36 8.23 -14.79 1.76
CA ASN A 36 6.86 -15.34 1.74
C ASN A 36 5.99 -14.73 2.86
N ALA A 37 6.22 -13.45 3.15
CA ALA A 37 5.60 -12.72 4.26
C ALA A 37 4.61 -11.70 3.72
N VAL A 38 3.49 -11.56 4.42
CA VAL A 38 2.46 -10.56 4.13
C VAL A 38 2.33 -9.66 5.34
N GLU A 39 2.81 -8.43 5.23
CA GLU A 39 2.67 -7.43 6.28
C GLU A 39 1.45 -6.57 6.02
N LYS A 40 0.64 -6.34 7.06
CA LYS A 40 -0.54 -5.49 6.98
C LYS A 40 -0.21 -4.09 7.49
N PHE A 41 -0.64 -3.06 6.77
CA PHE A 41 -0.58 -1.67 7.22
C PHE A 41 -1.98 -1.05 7.30
N GLU A 42 -2.11 -0.06 8.19
CA GLU A 42 -3.32 0.73 8.36
C GLU A 42 -2.97 2.12 8.89
N PHE A 43 -3.40 3.15 8.18
CA PHE A 43 -3.22 4.55 8.53
C PHE A 43 -4.59 5.23 8.63
N ASP A 44 -4.79 5.94 9.73
CA ASP A 44 -5.98 6.74 9.97
C ASP A 44 -5.85 8.07 9.22
N SER A 45 -6.59 8.20 8.11
CA SER A 45 -6.55 9.37 7.22
C SER A 45 -6.88 10.69 7.90
N SER A 46 -7.49 10.66 9.10
CA SER A 46 -7.79 11.85 9.90
C SER A 46 -6.65 12.32 10.80
N LYS A 47 -5.65 11.46 11.05
CA LYS A 47 -4.57 11.72 12.03
C LYS A 47 -3.21 11.99 11.40
N ILE A 48 -3.01 11.57 10.15
CA ILE A 48 -1.72 11.67 9.46
C ILE A 48 -1.91 12.39 8.13
N THR A 49 -0.93 13.21 7.73
CA THR A 49 -1.01 13.90 6.44
C THR A 49 -0.74 12.92 5.30
N ALA A 50 -1.27 13.21 4.12
CA ALA A 50 -1.00 12.39 2.93
C ALA A 50 0.51 12.29 2.64
N LEU A 51 1.28 13.35 2.91
CA LEU A 51 2.74 13.36 2.73
C LEU A 51 3.44 12.39 3.68
N ASP A 52 3.05 12.41 4.96
CA ASP A 52 3.63 11.51 5.96
C ASP A 52 3.31 10.05 5.62
N VAL A 53 2.08 9.74 5.21
CA VAL A 53 1.71 8.38 4.74
C VAL A 53 2.57 7.96 3.55
N CYS A 54 2.75 8.82 2.55
CA CYS A 54 3.59 8.53 1.40
C CYS A 54 5.04 8.23 1.80
N ASN A 55 5.60 9.03 2.72
CA ASN A 55 6.96 8.84 3.21
C ASN A 55 7.11 7.49 3.95
N GLU A 56 6.14 7.13 4.81
CA GLU A 56 6.15 5.86 5.52
C GLU A 56 6.03 4.66 4.56
N ILE A 57 5.10 4.72 3.60
CA ILE A 57 4.96 3.67 2.57
C ILE A 57 6.26 3.53 1.76
N TRP A 58 6.87 4.64 1.36
CA TRP A 58 8.07 4.59 0.52
C TRP A 58 9.30 4.08 1.27
N LYS A 59 9.40 4.33 2.58
CA LYS A 59 10.43 3.70 3.44
C LYS A 59 10.30 2.18 3.41
N ILE A 60 9.07 1.65 3.45
CA ILE A 60 8.86 0.20 3.43
C ILE A 60 9.21 -0.40 2.06
N VAL A 61 8.83 0.26 0.96
CA VAL A 61 9.15 -0.21 -0.40
C VAL A 61 10.67 -0.18 -0.70
N GLY A 62 11.40 0.77 -0.11
CA GLY A 62 12.84 0.93 -0.31
C GLY A 62 13.74 0.23 0.71
N SER A 63 13.18 -0.54 1.65
CA SER A 63 13.93 -1.32 2.65
C SER A 63 14.30 -2.70 2.14
#